data_AF-A0A383EQ82-F1
#
_entry.id   AF-A0A383EQ82-F1
#
_cell.length_a   1.000
_cell.length_b   1.000
_cell.length_c   1.000
_cell.angle_alpha   90.00
_cell.angle_beta   90.00
_cell.angle_gamma   90.00
#
_symmetry.space_group_name_H-M   'P 1'
#
loop_
_entity.id
_entity.type
_entity.pdbx_description
1 polymer ?
#
loop_
_entity_poly.entity_id
_entity_poly.type
_entity_poly.pdbx_seq_one_letter_code
_entity_poly.pdbx_strand_id
1 'polypeptide(L)' 'MARYRKPHLLLITTDQQRGDCLGCEGHPAVETPYVDQIAEKGARFRHAYTSVPSCTPARAGIITGMAPWNHGRLTMT' A
#
# COMPACT_ATOMS: atom_id res chain seq x y z
N MET A 1 6.76 -34.12 10.33
CA MET A 1 6.95 -32.66 10.53
C MET A 1 6.80 -31.97 9.19
N ALA A 2 5.65 -31.33 8.92
CA ALA A 2 5.44 -30.61 7.66
C ALA A 2 6.38 -29.40 7.62
N ARG A 3 7.25 -29.34 6.62
CA ARG A 3 8.17 -28.21 6.40
C ARG A 3 7.32 -27.00 6.03
N TYR A 4 7.12 -26.06 6.94
CA TYR A 4 6.48 -24.77 6.63
C TYR A 4 7.25 -24.16 5.46
N ARG A 5 6.64 -24.17 4.28
CA ARG A 5 7.24 -23.60 3.08
C ARG A 5 7.19 -22.09 3.27
N LYS A 6 8.36 -21.44 3.31
CA LYS A 6 8.43 -19.98 3.40
C LYS A 6 7.59 -19.38 2.27
N PRO A 7 6.60 -18.52 2.56
CA PRO A 7 5.79 -17.91 1.52
C PRO A 7 6.65 -16.97 0.68
N HIS A 8 6.29 -16.83 -0.60
CA HIS A 8 6.81 -15.76 -1.43
C HIS A 8 6.06 -14.47 -1.09
N LEU A 9 6.79 -13.35 -1.00
CA LEU A 9 6.22 -12.03 -0.71
C LEU A 9 6.39 -11.14 -1.95
N LEU A 10 5.28 -10.61 -2.46
CA LEU A 10 5.25 -9.64 -3.54
C LEU A 10 4.60 -8.36 -3.02
N LEU A 11 5.37 -7.28 -2.98
CA LEU A 11 4.89 -5.94 -2.62
C LEU A 11 4.63 -5.14 -3.89
N ILE A 12 3.36 -4.80 -4.15
CA ILE A 12 2.95 -3.95 -5.26
C ILE A 12 2.52 -2.60 -4.69
N THR A 13 3.00 -1.50 -5.26
CA THR A 13 2.67 -0.14 -4.85
C THR A 13 2.44 0.74 -6.07
N THR A 14 1.46 1.63 -5.99
CA THR A 14 1.20 2.68 -6.96
C THR A 14 1.67 4.02 -6.41
N ASP A 15 1.99 4.99 -7.28
CA ASP A 15 2.31 6.35 -6.85
C ASP A 15 1.04 7.22 -6.91
N GLN A 16 0.86 8.08 -5.92
CA GLN A 16 -0.22 9.09 -5.83
C GLN A 16 -1.66 8.55 -5.93
N GLN A 17 -1.90 7.25 -5.75
CA GLN A 17 -3.25 6.71 -5.78
C GLN A 17 -4.04 7.11 -4.53
N ARG A 18 -5.19 7.75 -4.73
CA ARG A 18 -6.15 8.00 -3.64
C ARG A 18 -6.83 6.70 -3.23
N GLY A 19 -7.12 6.57 -1.94
CA GLY A 19 -7.77 5.39 -1.38
C GLY A 19 -9.17 5.12 -1.94
N ASP A 20 -9.89 6.17 -2.38
CA ASP A 20 -11.24 6.08 -2.95
C ASP A 20 -11.27 5.88 -4.48
N CYS A 21 -10.12 5.93 -5.16
CA CYS A 21 -10.03 5.66 -6.60
C CYS A 21 -9.86 4.16 -6.88
N LEU A 22 -10.83 3.35 -6.46
CA LEU A 22 -10.88 1.90 -6.65
C LEU A 22 -12.32 1.45 -6.95
N GLY A 23 -12.47 0.49 -7.86
CA GLY A 23 -13.77 -0.14 -8.16
C GLY A 23 -14.38 -0.78 -6.91
N CYS A 24 -13.58 -1.50 -6.12
CA CYS A 24 -14.01 -2.10 -4.85
C CYS A 24 -14.37 -1.09 -3.74
N GLU A 25 -14.03 0.20 -3.88
CA GLU A 25 -14.54 1.29 -3.02
C GLU A 25 -15.84 1.92 -3.56
N GLY A 26 -16.39 1.42 -4.67
CA GLY A 26 -17.62 1.93 -5.28
C GLY A 26 -17.42 3.19 -6.12
N HIS A 27 -16.20 3.44 -6.61
CA HIS A 27 -15.92 4.60 -7.46
C HIS A 27 -16.75 4.53 -8.76
N PRO A 28 -17.43 5.62 -9.18
CA PRO A 28 -18.41 5.56 -10.28
C PRO A 28 -17.83 5.37 -11.68
N ALA A 29 -16.51 5.54 -11.84
CA ALA A 29 -15.85 5.54 -13.15
C ALA A 29 -14.47 4.84 -13.18
N VAL A 30 -13.93 4.39 -12.05
CA VAL A 30 -12.59 3.81 -12.01
C VAL A 30 -12.73 2.30 -12.07
N GLU A 31 -12.16 1.71 -13.11
CA GLU A 31 -12.19 0.27 -13.34
C GLU A 31 -10.86 -0.37 -12.91
N THR A 32 -10.90 -1.17 -11.85
CA THR A 32 -9.71 -1.85 -11.29
C THR A 32 -9.94 -3.36 -11.12
N PRO A 33 -10.40 -4.08 -12.16
CA PRO A 33 -10.92 -5.45 -12.01
C PRO A 33 -9.93 -6.43 -11.37
N TYR A 34 -8.63 -6.28 -11.64
CA TYR A 34 -7.59 -7.13 -11.04
C TYR A 34 -7.30 -6.79 -9.57
N VAL A 35 -7.37 -5.52 -9.19
CA VAL A 35 -7.21 -5.11 -7.79
C VAL A 35 -8.45 -5.50 -6.99
N ASP A 36 -9.64 -5.36 -7.59
CA ASP A 36 -10.91 -5.74 -7.00
C ASP A 36 -10.94 -7.26 -6.73
N GLN A 37 -10.45 -8.07 -7.67
CA GLN A 37 -10.27 -9.52 -7.46
C GLN A 37 -9.32 -9.86 -6.30
N ILE A 38 -8.23 -9.08 -6.12
CA ILE A 38 -7.32 -9.25 -4.98
C ILE A 38 -8.03 -8.88 -3.68
N ALA A 39 -8.83 -7.82 -3.67
CA ALA A 39 -9.57 -7.36 -2.50
C ALA A 39 -10.64 -8.37 -2.06
N GLU A 40 -11.34 -9.02 -2.99
CA GLU A 40 -12.36 -10.05 -2.72
C GLU A 40 -11.75 -11.33 -2.11
N LYS A 41 -10.55 -11.71 -2.55
CA LYS A 41 -9.87 -12.95 -2.10
C LYS A 41 -8.97 -12.74 -0.89
N GLY A 42 -8.80 -11.49 -0.45
CA GLY A 42 -7.83 -11.09 0.56
C GLY A 42 -8.46 -10.34 1.73
N ALA A 43 -7.63 -9.55 2.41
CA ALA A 43 -8.06 -8.63 3.44
C ALA A 43 -7.89 -7.19 2.93
N ARG A 44 -8.90 -6.35 3.16
CA ARG A 44 -8.92 -4.94 2.73
C ARG A 44 -8.92 -4.01 3.94
N PHE A 45 -8.00 -3.04 3.93
CA PHE A 45 -7.88 -2.00 4.95
C PHE A 45 -8.45 -0.68 4.43
N ARG A 46 -9.73 -0.40 4.69
CA ARG A 46 -10.43 0.81 4.20
C ARG A 46 -9.93 2.12 4.83
N HIS A 47 -9.19 2.01 5.93
CA HIS A 47 -8.61 3.13 6.67
C HIS A 47 -7.08 3.01 6.74
N ALA A 48 -6.46 2.66 5.61
CA ALA A 48 -5.00 2.69 5.47
C ALA A 48 -4.52 4.09 5.08
N TYR A 49 -3.60 4.65 5.85
CA TYR A 49 -3.07 6.00 5.64
C TYR A 49 -1.57 5.96 5.39
N THR A 50 -1.08 6.89 4.57
CA THR A 50 0.36 7.13 4.44
C THR A 50 0.89 7.79 5.72
N SER A 51 2.13 7.46 6.10
CA SER A 51 2.83 8.15 7.19
C SER A 51 3.14 9.60 6.84
N VAL A 52 3.25 9.91 5.55
CA VAL A 52 3.53 11.26 5.01
C VAL A 52 3.10 11.32 3.53
N PRO A 53 2.37 12.36 3.07
CA PRO A 53 1.90 12.47 1.70
C PRO A 53 2.99 13.00 0.73
N SER A 54 4.16 12.35 0.74
CA SER A 54 5.34 12.71 -0.07
C SER A 54 6.09 11.42 -0.48
N CYS A 55 6.42 11.25 -1.77
CA CYS A 55 6.88 9.98 -2.34
C CYS A 55 8.14 9.40 -1.68
N THR A 56 9.26 10.13 -1.63
CA THR A 56 10.52 9.65 -1.02
C THR A 56 10.35 9.25 0.45
N PRO A 57 9.77 10.11 1.33
CA PRO A 57 9.63 9.76 2.73
C PRO A 57 8.54 8.70 2.98
N ALA A 58 7.47 8.62 2.17
CA ALA A 58 6.49 7.53 2.26
C ALA A 58 7.11 6.17 1.94
N ARG A 59 7.93 6.11 0.87
CA ARG A 59 8.66 4.88 0.49
C ARG A 59 9.69 4.49 1.55
N ALA A 60 10.38 5.47 2.15
CA ALA A 60 11.27 5.22 3.28
C ALA A 60 10.51 4.60 4.47
N GLY A 61 9.31 5.09 4.78
CA GLY A 61 8.43 4.49 5.78
C GLY A 61 8.06 3.03 5.49
N ILE A 62 7.70 2.71 4.24
CA ILE A 62 7.39 1.32 3.82
C ILE A 62 8.59 0.38 4.01
N ILE A 63 9.78 0.82 3.62
CA ILE A 63 11.00 -0.01 3.64
C ILE A 63 11.54 -0.18 5.07
N THR A 64 11.51 0.88 5.88
CA THR A 64 12.13 0.89 7.21
C THR A 64 11.17 0.50 8.34
N GLY A 65 9.86 0.63 8.12
CA GLY A 65 8.86 0.48 9.19
C GLY A 65 8.89 1.61 10.23
N MET A 66 9.57 2.72 9.95
CA MET A 66 9.76 3.83 10.88
C MET A 66 8.91 5.05 10.51
N ALA A 67 8.65 5.92 11.49
CA ALA A 67 8.04 7.23 11.24
C ALA A 67 9.03 8.19 10.54
N PRO A 68 8.55 9.25 9.84
CA PRO A 68 9.39 10.24 9.16
C PRO A 68 10.52 10.81 10.01
N TRP A 69 10.22 11.10 11.28
CA TRP A 69 11.16 11.62 12.26
C TRP A 69 12.30 10.65 12.61
N ASN A 70 12.05 9.34 12.45
CA ASN A 70 12.98 8.29 12.85
C ASN A 70 13.85 7.83 11.67
N HIS A 71 13.32 7.82 10.43
CA HIS A 71 14.12 7.49 9.25
C HIS A 71 14.77 8.74 8.58
N GLY A 72 14.53 9.94 9.11
CA GLY A 72 15.21 11.18 8.70
C GLY A 72 14.87 11.71 7.30
N ARG A 73 13.91 11.11 6.60
CA ARG A 73 13.41 11.62 5.31
C ARG A 73 12.15 12.40 5.59
N LEU A 74 12.26 13.73 5.58
CA LEU A 74 11.16 14.64 5.87
C LEU A 74 10.69 15.39 4.61
N THR A 75 11.57 15.50 3.61
CA THR A 75 11.39 16.32 2.41
C THR A 75 11.74 15.53 1.14
N MET A 76 11.55 16.19 -0.01
CA MET A 76 11.86 15.66 -1.35
C MET A 76 13.29 15.97 -1.83
N THR A 77 14.08 16.67 -1.02
CA THR A 77 15.48 17.03 -1.29
C THR A 77 16.43 15.90 -0.95
#